data_AF-F4XPG6-F1
#
_entry.id   AF-F4XPG6-F1
#
_cell.length_a   1.000
_cell.length_b   1.000
_cell.length_c   1.000
_cell.angle_alpha   90.00
_cell.angle_beta   90.00
_cell.angle_gamma   90.00
#
_symmetry.space_group_name_H-M   'P 1'
#
loop_
_entity.id
_entity.type
_entity.pdbx_description
1 polymer ?
#
loop_
_entity_poly.entity_id
_entity_poly.type
_entity_poly.pdbx_seq_one_letter_code
_entity_poly.pdbx_strand_id
1 'polypeptide(L)'
;MITNVDSTKATAEWIVTSYAQRNWVEVFDREAKGWLGLKEYQVRDARSLLRHFILVFCAYTFILWHTLTGGLRRRWANKPLKTFPESLEA
;
A
#
# COMPACT_ATOMS: atom_id res chain seq x y z
N MET A 1 0.60 0.43 26.12
CA MET A 1 0.67 1.26 24.91
C MET A 1 0.71 2.72 25.35
N ILE A 2 1.58 3.53 24.77
CA ILE A 2 1.77 4.93 25.17
C ILE A 2 1.31 5.80 23.98
N THR A 3 0.54 6.85 24.25
CA THR A 3 0.06 7.79 23.23
C THR A 3 0.15 9.22 23.79
N ASN A 4 0.34 10.18 22.89
CA ASN A 4 0.29 11.62 23.21
C ASN A 4 -1.13 12.20 23.12
N VAL A 5 -2.12 11.37 22.83
CA VAL A 5 -3.54 11.76 22.75
C VAL A 5 -4.13 11.87 24.16
N ASP A 6 -4.96 12.90 24.37
CA ASP A 6 -5.64 13.16 25.63
C ASP A 6 -6.48 11.95 26.10
N SER A 7 -6.50 11.72 27.42
CA SER A 7 -7.18 10.58 28.04
C SER A 7 -8.69 10.53 27.82
N THR A 8 -9.33 11.66 27.51
CA THR A 8 -10.76 11.70 27.16
C THR A 8 -11.06 11.10 25.78
N LYS A 9 -10.07 11.10 24.88
CA LYS A 9 -10.17 10.53 23.53
C LYS A 9 -9.52 9.16 23.42
N ALA A 10 -8.44 8.93 24.18
CA ALA A 10 -7.70 7.67 24.21
C ALA A 10 -8.43 6.59 25.03
N THR A 11 -9.69 6.31 24.69
CA THR A 11 -10.43 5.18 25.28
C THR A 11 -9.78 3.86 24.88
N ALA A 12 -10.03 2.80 25.66
CA ALA A 12 -9.48 1.47 25.37
C ALA A 12 -9.85 0.98 23.96
N GLU A 13 -11.09 1.22 23.53
CA GLU A 13 -11.56 0.89 22.17
C GLU A 13 -10.80 1.68 21.11
N TRP A 14 -10.62 3.00 21.31
CA TRP A 14 -9.86 3.84 20.39
C TRP A 14 -8.41 3.36 20.26
N ILE A 15 -7.79 2.98 21.39
CA ILE A 15 -6.42 2.46 21.41
C ILE A 15 -6.32 1.17 20.59
N VAL A 16 -7.21 0.21 20.82
CA VAL A 16 -7.20 -1.08 20.10
C VAL A 16 -7.45 -0.89 18.61
N THR A 17 -8.47 -0.12 18.24
CA THR A 17 -8.83 0.12 16.83
C THR A 17 -7.73 0.87 16.09
N SER A 18 -7.14 1.89 16.71
CA SER A 18 -6.04 2.66 16.11
C SER A 18 -4.78 1.81 15.97
N TYR A 19 -4.44 1.00 16.98
CA TYR A 19 -3.26 0.14 16.90
C TYR A 19 -3.42 -1.02 15.93
N ALA A 20 -4.63 -1.55 15.76
CA ALA A 20 -4.92 -2.60 14.80
C ALA A 20 -4.59 -2.18 13.35
N GLN A 21 -4.72 -0.90 13.03
CA GLN A 21 -4.34 -0.37 11.72
C GLN A 21 -2.83 -0.45 11.45
N ARG A 22 -1.97 -0.58 12.46
CA ARG A 22 -0.51 -0.70 12.29
C ARG A 22 -0.12 -1.88 11.40
N ASN A 23 -0.87 -2.98 11.45
CA ASN A 23 -0.60 -4.19 10.66
C ASN A 23 -0.60 -3.92 9.15
N TRP A 24 -1.29 -2.88 8.68
CA TRP A 24 -1.26 -2.49 7.26
C TRP A 24 0.14 -2.16 6.73
N VAL A 25 1.05 -1.70 7.59
CA VAL A 25 2.44 -1.46 7.20
C VAL A 25 3.13 -2.76 6.80
N GLU A 26 2.85 -3.86 7.51
CA GLU A 26 3.41 -5.18 7.19
C GLU A 26 2.77 -5.81 5.95
N VAL A 27 1.47 -5.56 5.74
CA VAL A 27 0.77 -5.95 4.51
C VAL A 27 1.40 -5.25 3.31
N PHE A 28 1.58 -3.93 3.40
CA PHE A 28 2.25 -3.13 2.38
C PHE A 28 3.66 -3.67 2.08
N ASP A 29 4.50 -3.85 3.10
CA ASP A 29 5.90 -4.28 2.90
C ASP A 29 5.98 -5.65 2.21
N ARG A 30 5.11 -6.59 2.61
CA ARG A 30 5.03 -7.92 2.00
C ARG A 30 4.59 -7.87 0.55
N GLU A 31 3.57 -7.07 0.24
CA GLU A 31 3.04 -6.93 -1.10
C GLU A 31 4.03 -6.19 -2.02
N ALA A 32 4.63 -5.11 -1.51
CA ALA A 32 5.63 -4.34 -2.23
C ALA A 32 6.86 -5.19 -2.59
N LYS A 33 7.37 -5.98 -1.65
CA LYS A 33 8.46 -6.95 -1.90
C LYS A 33 8.01 -8.17 -2.69
N GLY A 34 6.72 -8.49 -2.69
CA GLY A 34 6.18 -9.64 -3.39
C GLY A 34 6.09 -9.42 -4.90
N TRP A 35 5.34 -8.40 -5.29
CA TRP A 35 4.88 -8.21 -6.68
C TRP A 35 5.09 -6.80 -7.23
N LEU A 36 5.62 -5.85 -6.44
CA LEU A 36 5.93 -4.49 -6.91
C LEU A 36 7.42 -4.21 -7.12
N GLY A 37 8.29 -5.22 -7.12
CA GLY A 37 9.68 -4.99 -7.48
C GLY A 37 10.54 -4.43 -6.34
N LEU A 38 10.04 -4.32 -5.09
CA LEU A 38 10.79 -3.67 -4.01
C LEU A 38 12.06 -4.44 -3.62
N LYS A 39 12.05 -5.77 -3.71
CA LYS A 39 13.23 -6.62 -3.41
C LYS A 39 14.13 -6.84 -4.63
N GLU A 40 13.60 -6.62 -5.83
CA GLU A 40 14.26 -6.81 -7.12
C GLU A 40 15.21 -5.64 -7.45
N TYR A 41 15.16 -4.57 -6.68
CA TYR A 41 16.05 -3.42 -6.83
C TYR A 41 17.51 -3.80 -6.58
N GLN A 42 18.35 -3.73 -7.62
CA GLN A 42 19.78 -4.09 -7.58
C GLN A 42 20.74 -2.88 -7.62
N VAL A 43 20.21 -1.65 -7.73
CA VAL A 43 21.05 -0.46 -7.93
C VAL A 43 21.61 0.03 -6.59
N ARG A 44 22.88 0.46 -6.56
CA ARG A 44 23.59 0.86 -5.31
C ARG A 44 23.54 2.36 -5.00
N ASP A 45 23.00 3.17 -5.89
CA ASP A 45 22.92 4.63 -5.71
C ASP A 45 21.70 5.03 -4.88
N ALA A 46 21.92 5.82 -3.82
CA ALA A 46 20.88 6.23 -2.88
C ALA A 46 19.75 7.05 -3.55
N ARG A 47 20.06 7.88 -4.56
CA ARG A 47 19.03 8.65 -5.28
C ARG A 47 18.16 7.73 -6.13
N SER A 48 18.77 6.75 -6.78
CA SER A 48 18.03 5.72 -7.53
C SER A 48 17.16 4.87 -6.60
N LEU A 49 17.62 4.56 -5.38
CA LEU A 49 16.84 3.80 -4.39
C LEU A 49 15.62 4.60 -3.97
N LEU A 50 15.80 5.89 -3.67
CA LEU A 50 14.70 6.77 -3.29
C LEU A 50 13.67 6.90 -4.41
N ARG A 51 14.10 7.07 -5.67
CA ARG A 51 13.20 7.11 -6.82
C ARG A 51 12.41 5.81 -6.98
N HIS A 52 13.08 4.66 -6.88
CA HIS A 52 12.43 3.35 -6.92
C HIS A 52 11.38 3.23 -5.83
N PHE A 53 11.73 3.60 -4.60
CA PHE A 53 10.83 3.56 -3.46
C PHE A 53 9.59 4.43 -3.67
N ILE A 54 9.76 5.67 -4.16
CA ILE A 54 8.64 6.56 -4.48
C ILE A 54 7.73 5.92 -5.54
N LEU A 55 8.29 5.34 -6.60
CA LEU A 55 7.50 4.68 -7.65
C LEU A 55 6.71 3.48 -7.13
N VAL A 56 7.33 2.64 -6.30
CA VAL A 56 6.65 1.50 -5.64
C VAL A 56 5.49 1.99 -4.77
N PHE A 57 5.70 3.05 -3.97
CA PHE A 57 4.65 3.66 -3.15
C PHE A 57 3.49 4.22 -3.99
N CYS A 58 3.82 4.95 -5.07
CA CYS A 58 2.82 5.49 -5.99
C CYS A 58 2.01 4.38 -6.64
N ALA A 59 2.67 3.33 -7.14
CA ALA A 59 2.01 2.18 -7.74
C ALA A 59 1.08 1.49 -6.72
N TYR A 60 1.57 1.18 -5.52
CA TYR A 60 0.77 0.54 -4.48
C TYR A 60 -0.46 1.35 -4.10
N THR A 61 -0.29 2.65 -3.88
CA THR A 61 -1.39 3.57 -3.54
C THR A 61 -2.40 3.65 -4.67
N PHE A 62 -1.95 3.67 -5.93
CA PHE A 62 -2.82 3.67 -7.09
C PHE A 62 -3.67 2.39 -7.18
N ILE A 63 -3.06 1.24 -6.91
CA ILE A 63 -3.75 -0.07 -6.90
C ILE A 63 -4.80 -0.11 -5.79
N LEU A 64 -4.43 0.27 -4.57
CA LEU A 64 -5.36 0.34 -3.44
C LEU A 64 -6.52 1.30 -3.72
N TRP A 65 -6.24 2.47 -4.28
CA TRP A 65 -7.29 3.41 -4.66
C TRP A 65 -8.26 2.79 -5.66
N HIS A 66 -7.74 2.08 -6.66
CA HIS A 66 -8.58 1.37 -7.62
C HIS A 66 -9.38 0.24 -7.00
N THR A 67 -8.83 -0.59 -6.12
CA THR A 67 -9.59 -1.67 -5.47
C THR A 67 -10.73 -1.11 -4.62
N LEU A 68 -10.51 0.01 -3.93
CA LEU A 68 -11.53 0.68 -3.12
C LEU A 68 -12.60 1.40 -3.95
N THR A 69 -12.27 1.91 -5.14
CA THR A 69 -13.19 2.66 -6.01
C THR A 69 -13.94 1.82 -7.05
N GLY A 70 -13.81 0.49 -7.00
CA GLY A 70 -14.54 -0.44 -7.89
C GLY A 70 -13.74 -0.94 -9.10
N GLY A 71 -12.42 -0.85 -9.05
CA GLY A 71 -11.45 -1.34 -10.05
C GLY A 71 -11.31 -0.42 -11.27
N LEU A 72 -10.49 -0.84 -12.25
CA LEU A 72 -10.36 -0.17 -13.56
C LEU A 72 -11.62 -0.36 -14.45
N ARG A 73 -12.65 -0.99 -13.89
CA ARG A 73 -13.79 -1.66 -14.51
C ARG A 73 -14.77 -0.75 -15.27
N ARG A 74 -14.65 0.57 -15.16
CA ARG A 74 -15.55 1.54 -15.82
C ARG A 74 -14.92 2.41 -16.90
N ARG A 75 -13.59 2.54 -16.97
CA ARG A 75 -12.95 3.45 -17.94
C ARG A 75 -11.68 2.89 -18.60
N TRP A 76 -11.03 1.90 -18.00
CA TRP A 76 -9.69 1.48 -18.39
C TRP A 76 -9.53 -0.04 -18.58
N ALA A 77 -10.50 -0.86 -18.14
CA ALA A 77 -10.46 -2.31 -18.39
C ALA A 77 -11.87 -2.90 -18.51
N ASN A 78 -12.07 -3.75 -19.53
CA ASN A 78 -13.32 -4.46 -19.78
C ASN A 78 -13.37 -5.85 -19.12
N LYS A 79 -12.30 -6.27 -18.42
CA LYS A 79 -12.17 -7.57 -17.76
C LYS A 79 -11.97 -7.40 -16.24
N PRO A 80 -12.41 -8.37 -15.42
CA PRO A 80 -12.15 -8.33 -13.98
C PRO A 80 -10.65 -8.49 -13.73
N LEU A 81 -10.01 -7.43 -13.25
CA LEU A 81 -8.60 -7.43 -12.86
C LEU A 81 -8.52 -7.85 -11.40
N LYS A 82 -8.18 -9.11 -11.18
CA LYS A 82 -8.03 -9.72 -9.86
C LYS A 82 -6.61 -9.56 -9.34
N THR A 83 -5.65 -9.34 -10.23
CA THR A 83 -4.24 -9.16 -9.87
C THR A 83 -3.65 -7.91 -10.54
N PHE A 84 -2.53 -7.43 -10.01
CA PHE A 84 -1.85 -6.27 -10.57
C PHE A 84 -1.15 -6.52 -11.91
N PRO A 85 -0.52 -7.67 -12.16
CA PRO A 85 -0.04 -7.99 -13.50
C PRO A 85 -1.16 -7.90 -14.54
N GLU A 86 -2.37 -8.41 -14.22
CA GLU A 86 -3.53 -8.26 -15.10
C GLU A 86 -3.87 -6.78 -15.36
N SER A 87 -3.61 -5.90 -14.39
CA SER A 87 -3.83 -4.46 -14.52
C SER A 87 -2.79 -3.73 -15.37
N LEU A 88 -1.60 -4.31 -15.55
CA LEU A 88 -0.55 -3.81 -16.43
C LEU A 88 -0.72 -4.25 -17.89
N GLU A 89 -1.42 -5.36 -18.12
CA GLU A 89 -1.66 -5.95 -19.45
C GLU A 89 -2.97 -5.48 -20.13
N ALA A 90 -3.76 -4.65 -19.45
CA ALA A 90 -5.08 -4.19 -19.89
C ALA A 90 -5.05 -2.95 -20.79
#